data_AF-A0A937LWR4-F1
#
_entry.id   AF-A0A937LWR4-F1
#
_cell.length_a   1.000
_cell.length_b   1.000
_cell.length_c   1.000
_cell.angle_alpha   90.00
_cell.angle_beta   90.00
_cell.angle_gamma   90.00
#
_symmetry.space_group_name_H-M   'P 1'
#
loop_
_entity.id
_entity.type
_entity.pdbx_description
1 polymer ?
#
loop_
_entity_poly.entity_id
_entity_poly.type
_entity_poly.pdbx_seq_one_letter_code
_entity_poly.pdbx_strand_id
1 'polypeptide(L)'
;NFGMTLGIRDTRKIDAVYNMTAQDVHNEAQVEDSIGIFPEFIDGYGVLVLPTTGRYFQLPYRAMIPKGVENLLVTGRSVGGDKGSHAAVRNMMCCAVNGQGAGVAAAISIQSNVDVSDVDIKKVQKKLLHQGARIH
;
A
#
# COMPACT_ATOMS: atom_id res chain seq x y z
N ASN A 1 -1.37 -11.04 -26.89
CA ASN A 1 -0.94 -10.49 -25.59
C ASN A 1 -0.41 -11.63 -24.71
N PHE A 2 0.79 -12.14 -25.01
CA PHE A 2 1.37 -13.36 -24.39
C PHE A 2 1.68 -13.19 -22.89
N GLY A 3 2.06 -11.98 -22.47
CA GLY A 3 2.42 -11.68 -21.08
C GLY A 3 1.25 -11.73 -20.09
N MET A 4 0.02 -11.45 -20.54
CA MET A 4 -1.17 -11.58 -19.68
C MET A 4 -1.60 -13.02 -19.43
N THR A 5 -1.19 -13.97 -20.27
CA THR A 5 -1.70 -15.36 -20.24
C THR A 5 -0.76 -16.34 -19.53
N LEU A 6 0.55 -16.05 -19.48
CA LEU A 6 1.55 -16.92 -18.85
C LEU A 6 2.01 -16.44 -17.47
N GLY A 7 1.94 -15.14 -17.18
CA GLY A 7 2.43 -14.56 -15.94
C GLY A 7 1.44 -14.67 -14.78
N ILE A 8 1.89 -15.13 -13.61
CA ILE A 8 1.10 -15.08 -12.38
C ILE A 8 1.03 -13.63 -11.88
N ARG A 9 -0.15 -13.00 -12.02
CA ARG A 9 -0.41 -11.60 -11.63
C ARG A 9 -0.97 -11.45 -10.21
N ASP A 10 -1.47 -12.53 -9.62
CA ASP A 10 -1.99 -12.57 -8.26
C ASP A 10 -1.52 -13.82 -7.52
N THR A 11 -1.12 -13.64 -6.26
CA THR A 11 -0.59 -14.68 -5.38
C THR A 11 -1.17 -14.53 -3.98
N ARG A 12 -0.47 -15.06 -2.96
CA ARG A 12 -0.84 -14.87 -1.56
C ARG A 12 -0.75 -13.39 -1.19
N LYS A 13 -1.73 -12.96 -0.39
CA LYS A 13 -1.79 -11.69 0.32
C LYS A 13 -1.91 -11.99 1.80
N ILE A 14 -1.43 -11.09 2.65
CA ILE A 14 -1.64 -11.19 4.10
C ILE A 14 -3.10 -10.89 4.44
N ASP A 15 -3.59 -11.45 5.54
CA ASP A 15 -4.72 -10.85 6.26
C ASP A 15 -4.17 -9.73 7.13
N ALA A 16 -4.35 -8.49 6.68
CA ALA A 16 -3.79 -7.32 7.34
C ALA A 16 -4.76 -6.75 8.40
N VAL A 17 -4.23 -5.86 9.26
CA VAL A 17 -5.04 -5.04 10.17
C VAL A 17 -6.12 -4.27 9.39
N TYR A 18 -5.80 -3.85 8.17
CA TYR A 18 -6.77 -3.33 7.21
C TYR A 18 -6.58 -3.97 5.84
N ASN A 19 -7.61 -4.65 5.34
CA ASN A 19 -7.59 -5.14 3.97
C ASN A 19 -8.25 -4.10 3.07
N MET A 20 -7.49 -3.52 2.15
CA MET A 20 -8.00 -2.53 1.20
C MET A 20 -9.08 -3.12 0.30
N THR A 21 -10.10 -2.30 0.00
CA THR A 21 -11.22 -2.69 -0.87
C THR A 21 -11.13 -2.03 -2.24
N ALA A 22 -11.83 -2.60 -3.23
CA ALA A 22 -12.01 -1.95 -4.53
C ALA A 22 -12.62 -0.54 -4.37
N GLN A 23 -13.53 -0.37 -3.40
CA GLN A 23 -14.16 0.92 -3.10
C GLN A 23 -13.15 1.95 -2.60
N ASP A 24 -12.12 1.54 -1.87
CA ASP A 24 -11.07 2.48 -1.42
C ASP A 24 -10.33 3.10 -2.61
N VAL A 25 -10.06 2.28 -3.63
CA VAL A 25 -9.42 2.73 -4.87
C VAL A 25 -10.35 3.61 -5.70
N HIS A 26 -11.59 3.17 -5.88
CA HIS A 26 -12.56 3.87 -6.72
C HIS A 26 -13.08 5.18 -6.14
N ASN A 27 -13.12 5.33 -4.81
CA ASN A 27 -13.68 6.49 -4.13
C ASN A 27 -12.62 7.41 -3.51
N GLU A 28 -11.37 7.33 -3.99
CA GLU A 28 -10.28 8.23 -3.58
C GLU A 28 -10.06 8.23 -2.06
N ALA A 29 -10.02 7.04 -1.45
CA ALA A 29 -9.99 6.90 0.00
C ALA A 29 -8.90 7.76 0.64
N GLN A 30 -9.32 8.48 1.66
CA GLN A 30 -8.48 9.31 2.52
C GLN A 30 -8.37 8.60 3.86
N VAL A 31 -7.15 8.35 4.32
CA VAL A 31 -6.86 7.60 5.54
C VAL A 31 -5.87 8.37 6.42
N GLU A 32 -6.09 8.33 7.72
CA GLU A 32 -5.27 9.05 8.70
C GLU A 32 -3.81 8.59 8.73
N ASP A 33 -3.60 7.33 8.38
CA ASP A 33 -2.32 6.63 8.42
C ASP A 33 -1.70 6.44 7.03
N SER A 34 -2.00 7.37 6.11
CA SER A 34 -1.42 7.37 4.77
C SER A 34 0.11 7.41 4.81
N ILE A 35 0.74 6.50 4.05
CA ILE A 35 2.18 6.49 3.80
C ILE A 35 2.54 6.86 2.36
N GLY A 36 1.55 7.25 1.57
CA GLY A 36 1.73 7.62 0.18
C GLY A 36 0.42 7.65 -0.59
N ILE A 37 0.46 8.20 -1.80
CA ILE A 37 -0.68 8.20 -2.72
C ILE A 37 -0.38 7.35 -3.95
N PHE A 38 -1.42 6.80 -4.55
CA PHE A 38 -1.33 6.15 -5.85
C PHE A 38 -2.55 6.55 -6.70
N PRO A 39 -2.38 6.85 -8.00
CA PRO A 39 -3.52 7.19 -8.84
C PRO A 39 -4.51 6.02 -8.92
N GLU A 40 -5.76 6.32 -9.30
CA GLU A 40 -6.76 5.32 -9.67
C GLU A 40 -6.33 4.61 -10.98
N PHE A 41 -5.31 3.76 -10.88
CA PHE A 41 -4.79 2.95 -11.97
C PHE A 41 -5.06 1.48 -11.66
N ILE A 42 -6.09 0.95 -12.30
CA ILE A 42 -6.51 -0.44 -12.18
C ILE A 42 -6.18 -1.14 -13.49
N ASP A 43 -5.33 -2.14 -13.43
CA ASP A 43 -5.09 -3.06 -14.53
C ASP A 43 -5.25 -4.45 -13.94
N GLY A 44 -6.29 -5.19 -14.31
CA GLY A 44 -6.44 -6.57 -13.86
C GLY A 44 -7.88 -7.05 -13.88
N TYR A 45 -8.05 -8.36 -13.94
CA TYR A 45 -9.37 -9.02 -13.82
C TYR A 45 -10.43 -8.53 -14.80
N GLY A 46 -10.02 -8.14 -16.02
CA GLY A 46 -10.92 -7.62 -17.04
C GLY A 46 -11.28 -6.15 -16.86
N VAL A 47 -10.72 -5.46 -15.87
CA VAL A 47 -10.91 -4.04 -15.61
C VAL A 47 -9.64 -3.28 -15.98
N LEU A 48 -9.80 -2.20 -16.74
CA LEU A 48 -8.74 -1.25 -17.07
C LEU A 48 -9.23 0.17 -16.81
N VAL A 49 -8.63 0.84 -15.83
CA VAL A 49 -8.82 2.27 -15.55
C VAL A 49 -7.46 2.93 -15.71
N LEU A 50 -7.32 3.82 -16.69
CA LEU A 50 -6.07 4.55 -16.91
C LEU A 50 -6.04 5.82 -16.03
N PRO A 51 -4.88 6.20 -15.47
CA PRO A 51 -4.76 7.33 -14.56
C PRO A 51 -4.75 8.69 -15.29
N THR A 52 -5.85 9.04 -15.96
CA THR A 52 -5.97 10.24 -16.80
C THR A 52 -6.75 11.39 -16.14
N THR A 53 -7.38 11.15 -14.99
CA THR A 53 -8.34 12.06 -14.35
C THR A 53 -7.76 12.79 -13.12
N GLY A 54 -6.51 12.50 -12.75
CA GLY A 54 -5.89 13.04 -11.54
C GLY A 54 -6.39 12.42 -10.23
N ARG A 55 -7.37 11.51 -10.29
CA ARG A 55 -7.91 10.78 -9.12
C ARG A 55 -6.84 9.89 -8.49
N TYR A 56 -6.79 9.85 -7.17
CA TYR A 56 -5.86 9.02 -6.41
C TYR A 56 -6.46 8.57 -5.09
N PHE A 57 -5.90 7.50 -4.54
CA PHE A 57 -6.22 7.01 -3.21
C PHE A 57 -4.96 7.03 -2.34
N GLN A 58 -5.16 7.11 -1.03
CA GLN A 58 -4.09 7.01 -0.05
C GLN A 58 -3.83 5.56 0.32
N LEU A 59 -2.55 5.23 0.55
CA LEU A 59 -2.08 3.91 0.93
C LEU A 59 -2.01 3.82 2.46
N PRO A 60 -2.92 3.06 3.11
CA PRO A 60 -2.94 2.94 4.57
C PRO A 60 -1.75 2.11 5.06
N TYR A 61 -1.01 2.62 6.05
CA TYR A 61 0.07 1.89 6.70
C TYR A 61 -0.38 0.53 7.23
N ARG A 62 -1.57 0.50 7.86
CA ARG A 62 -2.19 -0.70 8.41
C ARG A 62 -2.50 -1.81 7.39
N ALA A 63 -2.44 -1.55 6.08
CA ALA A 63 -2.55 -2.60 5.05
C ALA A 63 -1.27 -3.43 4.86
N MET A 64 -0.15 -2.98 5.44
CA MET A 64 1.12 -3.72 5.43
C MET A 64 1.36 -4.56 6.70
N ILE A 65 0.48 -4.44 7.69
CA ILE A 65 0.65 -5.08 9.01
C ILE A 65 -0.18 -6.36 9.07
N PRO A 66 0.43 -7.55 9.10
CA PRO A 66 -0.29 -8.82 9.23
C PRO A 66 -0.90 -8.98 10.63
N LYS A 67 -2.09 -9.57 10.71
CA LYS A 67 -2.70 -9.90 12.01
C LYS A 67 -1.93 -11.01 12.72
N GLY A 68 -1.67 -10.82 14.01
CA GLY A 68 -1.11 -11.85 14.89
C GLY A 68 0.37 -12.18 14.65
N VAL A 69 1.11 -11.32 13.95
CA VAL A 69 2.56 -11.46 13.78
C VAL A 69 3.24 -10.13 14.11
N GLU A 70 4.09 -10.17 15.12
CA GLU A 70 4.90 -9.03 15.57
C GLU A 70 6.15 -8.85 14.69
N ASN A 71 6.65 -7.62 14.62
CA ASN A 71 7.90 -7.21 13.98
C ASN A 71 8.00 -7.58 12.48
N LEU A 72 6.85 -7.68 11.80
CA LEU A 72 6.76 -8.02 10.38
C LEU A 72 5.97 -6.96 9.61
N LEU A 73 6.63 -6.36 8.61
CA LEU A 73 5.96 -5.58 7.57
C LEU A 73 5.95 -6.37 6.27
N VAL A 74 4.78 -6.46 5.64
CA VAL A 74 4.63 -7.05 4.31
C VAL A 74 4.23 -5.98 3.32
N THR A 75 5.00 -5.84 2.26
CA THR A 75 4.84 -4.77 1.26
C THR A 75 4.70 -5.33 -0.16
N GLY A 76 4.45 -4.43 -1.10
CA GLY A 76 4.29 -4.76 -2.52
C GLY A 76 3.03 -5.58 -2.82
N ARG A 77 3.17 -6.63 -3.63
CA ARG A 77 2.03 -7.43 -4.12
C ARG A 77 1.32 -8.25 -3.04
N SER A 78 1.95 -8.41 -1.88
CA SER A 78 1.46 -9.28 -0.82
C SER A 78 0.71 -8.52 0.29
N VAL A 79 0.49 -7.21 0.14
CA VAL A 79 -0.28 -6.39 1.09
C VAL A 79 -1.73 -6.85 1.21
N GLY A 80 -2.38 -6.50 2.32
CA GLY A 80 -3.76 -6.87 2.58
C GLY A 80 -4.76 -6.14 1.67
N GLY A 81 -5.63 -6.90 1.02
CA GLY A 81 -6.66 -6.34 0.16
C GLY A 81 -7.47 -7.37 -0.62
N ASP A 82 -8.63 -6.94 -1.10
CA ASP A 82 -9.48 -7.73 -1.99
C ASP A 82 -8.91 -7.81 -3.42
N LYS A 83 -9.65 -8.51 -4.29
CA LYS A 83 -9.27 -8.69 -5.69
C LYS A 83 -9.22 -7.36 -6.46
N GLY A 84 -10.13 -6.43 -6.20
CA GLY A 84 -10.20 -5.15 -6.91
C GLY A 84 -9.09 -4.20 -6.50
N SER A 85 -8.84 -4.04 -5.19
CA SER A 85 -7.74 -3.21 -4.70
C SER A 85 -6.38 -3.76 -5.16
N HIS A 86 -6.21 -5.08 -5.15
CA HIS A 86 -5.00 -5.76 -5.63
C HIS A 86 -4.62 -5.36 -7.06
N ALA A 87 -5.60 -5.16 -7.95
CA ALA A 87 -5.34 -4.75 -9.33
C ALA A 87 -4.71 -3.36 -9.44
N ALA A 88 -4.88 -2.50 -8.43
CA ALA A 88 -4.16 -1.23 -8.31
C ALA A 88 -2.85 -1.38 -7.54
N VAL A 89 -2.90 -1.93 -6.31
CA VAL A 89 -1.75 -1.88 -5.39
C VAL A 89 -0.56 -2.75 -5.83
N ARG A 90 -0.79 -3.75 -6.69
CA ARG A 90 0.27 -4.59 -7.24
C ARG A 90 1.12 -3.90 -8.33
N ASN A 91 0.74 -2.70 -8.77
CA ASN A 91 1.55 -1.95 -9.75
C ASN A 91 2.93 -1.66 -9.16
N MET A 92 3.97 -1.77 -9.99
CA MET A 92 5.36 -1.61 -9.52
C MET A 92 5.58 -0.25 -8.84
N MET A 93 4.97 0.80 -9.38
CA MET A 93 5.03 2.14 -8.82
C MET A 93 4.33 2.22 -7.45
N CYS A 94 3.16 1.58 -7.28
CA CYS A 94 2.49 1.50 -5.98
C CYS A 94 3.32 0.69 -4.97
N CYS A 95 3.94 -0.41 -5.43
CA CYS A 95 4.84 -1.22 -4.61
C CYS A 95 6.05 -0.41 -4.12
N ALA A 96 6.60 0.48 -4.95
CA ALA A 96 7.69 1.36 -4.56
C ALA A 96 7.26 2.34 -3.45
N VAL A 97 6.06 2.90 -3.54
CA VAL A 97 5.50 3.78 -2.49
C VAL A 97 5.33 3.03 -1.17
N ASN A 98 4.68 1.86 -1.20
CA ASN A 98 4.56 1.00 -0.01
C ASN A 98 5.93 0.60 0.55
N GLY A 99 6.90 0.29 -0.32
CA GLY A 99 8.26 -0.06 0.08
C GLY A 99 9.00 1.06 0.79
N GLN A 100 8.85 2.30 0.31
CA GLN A 100 9.41 3.48 0.97
C GLN A 100 8.78 3.69 2.35
N GLY A 101 7.44 3.64 2.44
CA GLY A 101 6.71 3.76 3.70
C GLY A 101 7.14 2.69 4.73
N ALA A 102 7.25 1.44 4.29
CA ALA A 102 7.69 0.32 5.12
C ALA A 102 9.13 0.53 5.64
N GLY A 103 10.06 0.95 4.77
CA GLY A 103 11.46 1.19 5.18
C GLY A 103 11.59 2.32 6.21
N VAL A 104 10.84 3.40 6.03
CA VAL A 104 10.79 4.50 7.00
C VAL A 104 10.20 4.03 8.34
N ALA A 105 9.11 3.28 8.31
CA ALA A 105 8.47 2.77 9.52
C ALA A 105 9.36 1.78 10.27
N ALA A 106 10.03 0.86 9.57
CA ALA A 106 10.98 -0.07 10.17
C ALA A 106 12.13 0.66 10.88
N ALA A 107 12.69 1.72 10.26
CA ALA A 107 13.73 2.52 10.89
C ALA A 107 13.24 3.23 12.17
N ILE A 108 12.00 3.72 12.18
CA ILE A 108 11.41 4.40 13.34
C ILE A 108 11.05 3.40 14.45
N SER A 109 10.56 2.21 14.11
CA SER A 109 10.31 1.10 15.03
C SER A 109 11.59 0.75 15.80
N ILE A 110 12.71 0.55 15.10
CA ILE A 110 14.01 0.27 15.73
C ILE A 110 14.46 1.44 16.64
N GLN A 111 14.36 2.68 16.16
CA GLN A 111 14.78 3.86 16.94
C GLN A 111 13.94 4.08 18.20
N SER A 112 12.67 3.70 18.15
CA SER A 112 11.72 3.89 19.27
C SER A 112 11.61 2.63 20.13
N ASN A 113 12.24 1.52 19.74
CA ASN A 113 12.15 0.21 20.38
C ASN A 113 10.69 -0.25 20.59
N VAL A 114 9.89 -0.16 19.52
CA VAL A 114 8.48 -0.58 19.49
C VAL A 114 8.21 -1.51 18.31
N ASP A 115 7.16 -2.31 18.39
CA ASP A 115 6.68 -3.11 17.26
C ASP A 115 6.31 -2.21 16.08
N VAL A 116 6.36 -2.74 14.86
CA VAL A 116 5.90 -2.05 13.66
C VAL A 116 4.40 -1.72 13.72
N SER A 117 3.59 -2.49 14.45
CA SER A 117 2.18 -2.17 14.73
C SER A 117 1.98 -0.92 15.59
N ASP A 118 2.99 -0.58 16.40
CA ASP A 118 2.90 0.45 17.44
C ASP A 118 3.71 1.71 17.08
N VAL A 119 4.24 1.77 15.87
CA VAL A 119 4.97 2.94 15.38
C VAL A 119 4.05 4.16 15.35
N ASP A 120 4.53 5.26 15.92
CA ASP A 120 3.89 6.57 15.77
C ASP A 120 3.89 6.99 14.29
N ILE A 121 2.71 6.84 13.67
CA ILE A 121 2.50 7.14 12.26
C ILE A 121 2.83 8.58 11.91
N LYS A 122 2.73 9.53 12.85
CA LYS A 122 3.10 10.93 12.59
C LYS A 122 4.60 11.09 12.40
N LYS A 123 5.44 10.29 13.07
CA LYS A 123 6.89 10.27 12.81
C LYS A 123 7.19 9.73 11.42
N VAL A 124 6.48 8.67 11.00
CA VAL A 124 6.61 8.08 9.64
C VAL A 124 6.23 9.10 8.58
N GLN A 125 5.04 9.69 8.70
CA GLN A 125 4.52 10.71 7.79
C GLN A 125 5.46 11.92 7.71
N LYS A 126 5.94 12.43 8.85
CA LYS A 126 6.90 13.54 8.89
C LYS A 126 8.20 13.19 8.16
N LYS A 127 8.71 11.96 8.33
CA LYS A 127 9.93 11.52 7.66
C LYS A 127 9.74 11.34 6.15
N LEU A 128 8.59 10.79 5.73
CA LEU A 128 8.22 10.67 4.32
C LEU A 128 8.10 12.04 3.64
N LEU A 129 7.41 12.99 4.28
CA LEU A 129 7.32 14.37 3.79
C LEU A 129 8.70 15.03 3.68
N HIS A 130 9.59 14.82 4.66
CA HIS A 130 10.97 15.30 4.60
C HIS A 130 11.78 14.66 3.45
N GLN A 131 11.42 13.45 3.01
CA GLN A 131 12.01 12.81 1.83
C GLN A 131 11.37 13.27 0.51
N GLY A 132 10.40 14.19 0.54
CA GLY A 132 9.68 14.68 -0.63
C GLY A 132 8.55 13.76 -1.10
N ALA A 133 8.15 12.77 -0.31
CA ALA A 133 7.01 11.92 -0.64
C ALA A 133 5.69 12.70 -0.51
N ARG A 134 4.74 12.41 -1.40
CA ARG A 134 3.35 12.86 -1.28
C ARG A 134 2.52 11.81 -0.55
N ILE A 135 1.92 12.19 0.57
CA ILE A 135 1.08 11.30 1.39
C ILE A 135 -0.39 11.77 1.46
N HIS A 136 -0.69 12.95 0.89
CA HIS A 136 -2.03 13.50 0.75
C HIS A 136 -2.21 14.09 -0.64
#